data_AF-K7XCU4-F1
#
_entry.id   AF-K7XCU4-F1
#
_cell.length_a   1.000
_cell.length_b   1.000
_cell.length_c   1.000
_cell.angle_alpha   90.00
_cell.angle_beta   90.00
_cell.angle_gamma   90.00
#
_symmetry.space_group_name_H-M   'P 1'
#
loop_
_entity.id
_entity.type
_entity.pdbx_description
1 polymer ?
#
loop_
_entity_poly.entity_id
_entity_poly.type
_entity_poly.pdbx_seq_one_letter_code
_entity_poly.pdbx_strand_id
1 'polypeptide(L)'
;MSEYLINSGEFNMIVCPADKAYYILNDDRASTETLQEFLDGEKVQYHRLKPLWFKYRADESWQDLNKKEYRLGKELSEAELIDRFVLKAFNFGSLVAVRDSQTGAVKIFKRDKLKMSVR
;
A
#
# COMPACT_ATOMS: atom_id res chain seq x y z
N MET A 1 5.20 11.81 -2.36
CA MET A 1 4.40 10.74 -3.01
C MET A 1 4.09 9.73 -1.94
N SER A 2 2.89 9.15 -1.93
CA SER A 2 2.45 8.33 -0.80
C SER A 2 2.88 6.87 -0.96
N GLU A 3 3.38 6.28 0.10
CA GLU A 3 3.54 4.83 0.25
C GLU A 3 2.53 4.33 1.29
N TYR A 4 2.10 3.07 1.14
CA TYR A 4 1.04 2.51 1.97
C TYR A 4 1.50 1.23 2.65
N LEU A 5 1.49 1.19 3.98
CA LEU A 5 1.56 -0.04 4.75
C LEU A 5 0.13 -0.51 5.04
N ILE A 6 -0.19 -1.76 4.71
CA ILE A 6 -1.52 -2.33 4.86
C ILE A 6 -1.41 -3.64 5.62
N ASN A 7 -2.18 -3.77 6.68
CA ASN A 7 -2.37 -5.04 7.37
C ASN A 7 -3.64 -5.72 6.88
N SER A 8 -3.53 -6.86 6.19
CA SER A 8 -4.67 -7.63 5.69
C SER A 8 -5.34 -8.51 6.75
N GLY A 9 -4.76 -8.59 7.95
CA GLY A 9 -5.10 -9.55 9.01
C GLY A 9 -4.21 -10.80 9.00
N GLU A 10 -3.71 -11.22 7.83
CA GLU A 10 -2.82 -12.38 7.69
C GLU A 10 -1.35 -11.97 7.59
N PHE A 11 -1.08 -10.84 6.93
CA PHE A 11 0.26 -10.31 6.74
C PHE A 11 0.23 -8.79 6.57
N ASN A 12 1.40 -8.17 6.68
CA ASN A 12 1.59 -6.78 6.32
C ASN A 12 2.10 -6.69 4.88
N MET A 13 1.69 -5.66 4.15
CA MET A 13 2.26 -5.33 2.85
C MET A 13 2.61 -3.86 2.78
N ILE A 14 3.71 -3.53 2.10
CA ILE A 14 4.01 -2.15 1.72
C ILE A 14 3.80 -2.00 0.23
N VAL A 15 3.06 -0.98 -0.18
CA VAL A 15 2.84 -0.61 -1.57
C VAL A 15 3.60 0.67 -1.87
N CYS A 16 4.38 0.62 -2.96
CA CYS A 16 5.14 1.73 -3.52
C CYS A 16 4.57 2.06 -4.92
N PRO A 17 3.58 2.96 -5.02
CA PRO A 17 2.93 3.30 -6.28
C PRO A 17 3.90 3.87 -7.32
N ALA A 18 4.90 4.64 -6.88
CA ALA A 18 5.97 5.18 -7.73
C ALA A 18 6.72 4.08 -8.48
N ASP A 19 7.02 3.00 -7.75
CA ASP A 19 7.78 1.86 -8.24
C ASP A 19 6.87 0.83 -8.92
N LYS A 20 5.54 1.00 -8.91
CA LYS A 20 4.58 0.01 -9.40
C LYS A 20 4.76 -1.37 -8.77
N ALA A 21 5.20 -1.39 -7.52
CA ALA A 21 5.53 -2.60 -6.78
C ALA A 21 4.85 -2.62 -5.40
N TYR A 22 4.67 -3.83 -4.89
CA TYR A 22 4.30 -4.08 -3.51
C TYR A 22 5.18 -5.18 -2.92
N TYR A 23 5.31 -5.18 -1.61
CA TYR A 23 6.17 -6.07 -0.84
C TYR A 23 5.33 -6.74 0.24
N ILE A 24 5.34 -8.06 0.30
CA ILE A 24 4.76 -8.81 1.42
C ILE A 24 5.82 -8.90 2.50
N LEU A 25 5.49 -8.46 3.71
CA LEU A 25 6.38 -8.53 4.86
C LEU A 25 6.16 -9.89 5.55
N ASN A 26 7.20 -10.72 5.53
CA ASN A 26 7.19 -12.04 6.15
C ASN A 26 7.75 -11.99 7.59
N ASP A 27 7.72 -13.11 8.31
CA ASP A 27 8.33 -13.26 9.64
C ASP A 27 9.85 -13.43 9.57
N ASP A 28 10.52 -12.54 8.83
CA ASP A 28 11.98 -12.47 8.74
C ASP A 28 12.51 -11.13 9.25
N ARG A 29 13.83 -11.10 9.50
CA ARG A 29 14.51 -9.93 10.05
C ARG A 29 14.39 -8.71 9.13
N ALA A 30 14.55 -8.90 7.82
CA ALA A 30 14.52 -7.82 6.85
C ALA A 30 13.14 -7.14 6.79
N SER A 31 12.07 -7.93 6.82
CA SER A 31 10.69 -7.48 6.84
C SER A 31 10.36 -6.74 8.14
N THR A 32 10.83 -7.25 9.28
CA THR A 32 10.64 -6.61 10.59
C THR A 32 11.35 -5.26 10.67
N GLU A 33 12.62 -5.20 10.24
CA GLU A 33 13.39 -3.95 10.20
C GLU A 33 12.75 -2.94 9.24
N THR A 34 12.33 -3.37 8.06
CA THR A 34 11.64 -2.51 7.07
C THR A 34 10.33 -1.95 7.62
N LEU A 35 9.56 -2.75 8.35
CA LEU A 35 8.32 -2.29 8.98
C LEU A 35 8.60 -1.17 9.99
N GLN A 36 9.63 -1.33 10.82
CA GLN A 36 10.01 -0.34 11.83
C GLN A 36 10.51 0.95 11.16
N GLU A 37 11.42 0.84 10.19
CA GLU A 37 11.91 1.97 9.37
C GLU A 37 10.74 2.76 8.76
N PHE A 38 9.73 2.05 8.23
CA PHE A 38 8.55 2.69 7.65
C PHE A 38 7.74 3.46 8.69
N LEU A 39 7.47 2.85 9.86
CA LEU A 39 6.64 3.45 10.91
C LEU A 39 7.32 4.64 11.61
N ASP A 40 8.64 4.59 11.75
CA ASP A 40 9.44 5.66 12.34
C ASP A 40 9.67 6.84 11.36
N GLY A 41 9.26 6.69 10.10
CA GLY A 41 9.45 7.69 9.07
C GLY A 41 10.90 7.76 8.54
N GLU A 42 11.72 6.77 8.84
CA GLU A 42 13.10 6.68 8.41
C GLU A 42 13.22 6.31 6.92
N LYS A 43 14.45 6.27 6.40
CA LYS A 43 14.71 5.82 5.04
C LYS A 43 14.55 4.30 4.94
N VAL A 44 13.46 3.88 4.28
CA VAL A 44 13.13 2.46 4.08
C VAL A 44 14.05 1.79 3.06
N GLN A 45 14.56 0.61 3.41
CA GLN A 45 15.54 -0.14 2.62
C GLN A 45 14.90 -1.26 1.79
N TYR A 46 14.06 -0.91 0.81
CA TYR A 46 13.30 -1.87 -0.01
C TYR A 46 14.12 -2.90 -0.77
N HIS A 47 15.41 -2.61 -1.07
CA HIS A 47 16.30 -3.53 -1.76
C HIS A 47 16.52 -4.87 -1.01
N ARG A 48 16.20 -4.91 0.29
CA ARG A 48 16.25 -6.12 1.13
C ARG A 48 15.05 -7.04 0.92
N LEU A 49 13.97 -6.53 0.33
CA LEU A 49 12.72 -7.25 0.13
C LEU A 49 12.58 -7.73 -1.31
N LYS A 50 11.75 -8.75 -1.50
CA LYS A 50 11.40 -9.25 -2.84
C LYS A 50 10.19 -8.47 -3.39
N PRO A 51 10.33 -7.70 -4.48
CA PRO A 51 9.21 -6.98 -5.06
C PRO A 51 8.24 -7.92 -5.76
N LEU A 52 6.95 -7.59 -5.65
CA LEU A 52 5.88 -8.12 -6.48
C LEU A 52 5.28 -6.97 -7.29
N TRP A 53 5.04 -7.22 -8.57
CA TRP A 53 4.60 -6.19 -9.50
C TRP A 53 3.08 -6.24 -9.68
N PHE A 54 2.47 -5.07 -9.79
CA PHE A 54 1.05 -5.00 -10.15
C PHE A 54 0.80 -5.60 -11.53
N LYS A 55 -0.22 -6.44 -11.63
CA LYS A 55 -0.74 -6.95 -12.91
C LYS A 55 -2.07 -6.26 -13.19
N TYR A 56 -2.08 -5.27 -14.07
CA TYR A 56 -3.30 -4.66 -14.61
C TYR A 56 -3.17 -4.52 -16.12
N ARG A 57 -4.30 -4.37 -16.80
CA ARG A 57 -4.30 -4.07 -18.22
C ARG A 57 -4.53 -2.57 -18.43
N ALA A 58 -3.75 -1.97 -19.33
CA ALA A 58 -3.85 -0.54 -19.60
C ALA A 58 -5.17 -0.13 -20.26
N ASP A 59 -5.88 -1.09 -20.88
CA ASP A 59 -7.19 -0.92 -21.51
C ASP A 59 -8.37 -1.22 -20.58
N GLU A 60 -8.12 -1.64 -19.33
CA GLU A 60 -9.18 -1.83 -18.36
C GLU A 60 -9.83 -0.50 -17.95
N SER A 61 -11.15 -0.47 -18.01
CA SER A 61 -11.97 0.59 -17.45
C SER A 61 -12.32 0.28 -16.00
N TRP A 62 -12.09 1.24 -15.11
CA TRP A 62 -12.28 1.07 -13.67
C TRP A 62 -13.46 1.90 -13.21
N GLN A 63 -14.35 1.33 -12.38
CA GLN A 63 -15.49 2.09 -11.84
C GLN A 63 -15.31 2.40 -10.35
N ASP A 64 -15.63 3.62 -9.94
CA ASP A 64 -15.77 3.97 -8.52
C ASP A 64 -17.13 3.55 -7.94
N LEU A 65 -17.36 3.83 -6.67
CA LEU A 65 -18.60 3.48 -5.95
C LEU A 65 -19.84 4.21 -6.50
N ASN A 66 -19.65 5.32 -7.21
CA ASN A 66 -20.70 6.09 -7.86
C ASN A 66 -20.90 5.65 -9.33
N LYS A 67 -20.29 4.53 -9.74
CA LYS A 67 -20.31 4.00 -11.11
C LYS A 67 -19.65 4.89 -12.16
N LYS A 68 -18.85 5.88 -11.76
CA LYS A 68 -18.07 6.66 -12.71
C LYS A 68 -16.93 5.80 -13.23
N GLU A 69 -16.80 5.72 -14.55
CA GLU A 69 -15.74 5.01 -15.23
C GLU A 69 -14.47 5.88 -15.30
N TYR A 70 -13.31 5.25 -15.16
CA TYR A 70 -11.99 5.85 -15.29
C TYR A 70 -11.14 5.00 -16.22
N ARG A 71 -10.40 5.67 -17.11
CA ARG A 71 -9.46 5.06 -18.04
C ARG A 71 -8.05 5.59 -17.81
N LEU A 72 -7.10 4.66 -17.78
CA LEU A 72 -5.68 4.93 -17.64
C LEU A 72 -5.20 5.90 -18.75
N GLY A 73 -4.38 6.88 -18.38
CA GLY A 73 -3.74 7.80 -19.33
C GLY A 73 -4.64 8.90 -19.89
N LYS A 74 -5.95 8.87 -19.61
CA LYS A 74 -6.89 9.96 -19.94
C LYS A 74 -7.33 10.71 -18.69
N GLU A 75 -7.86 9.98 -17.72
CA GLU A 75 -8.52 10.58 -16.55
C GLU A 75 -7.70 10.40 -15.28
N LEU A 76 -6.80 9.41 -15.26
CA LEU A 76 -5.90 9.12 -14.16
C LEU A 76 -4.54 8.72 -14.72
N SER A 77 -3.49 9.18 -14.04
CA SER A 77 -2.18 8.57 -14.18
C SER A 77 -2.20 7.15 -13.61
N GLU A 78 -1.24 6.36 -14.05
CA GLU A 78 -1.05 4.98 -13.60
C GLU A 78 -0.76 4.88 -12.10
N ALA A 79 -0.01 5.83 -11.55
CA ALA A 79 0.24 5.94 -10.11
C ALA A 79 -1.06 6.25 -9.34
N GLU A 80 -1.88 7.19 -9.81
CA GLU A 80 -3.17 7.51 -9.19
C GLU A 80 -4.15 6.33 -9.27
N LEU A 81 -4.07 5.53 -10.32
CA LEU A 81 -4.86 4.31 -10.45
C LEU A 81 -4.43 3.25 -9.43
N ILE A 82 -3.12 3.04 -9.25
CA ILE A 82 -2.59 2.14 -8.23
C ILE A 82 -2.98 2.63 -6.83
N ASP A 83 -2.84 3.92 -6.52
CA ASP A 83 -3.29 4.51 -5.25
C ASP A 83 -4.76 4.19 -4.96
N ARG A 84 -5.64 4.39 -5.96
CA ARG A 84 -7.07 4.11 -5.83
C ARG A 84 -7.37 2.62 -5.74
N PHE A 85 -6.67 1.78 -6.50
CA PHE A 85 -6.80 0.33 -6.45
C PHE A 85 -6.44 -0.19 -5.06
N VAL A 86 -5.37 0.34 -4.48
CA VAL A 86 -4.88 0.00 -3.16
C VAL A 86 -5.93 0.32 -2.10
N LEU A 87 -6.46 1.55 -2.12
CA LEU A 87 -7.49 2.00 -1.18
C LEU A 87 -8.83 1.28 -1.34
N LYS A 88 -9.16 0.75 -2.53
CA LYS A 88 -10.41 0.04 -2.82
C LYS A 88 -10.32 -1.46 -2.53
N ALA A 89 -9.31 -2.15 -3.07
CA ALA A 89 -9.16 -3.60 -3.01
C ALA A 89 -8.69 -4.07 -1.63
N PHE A 90 -7.85 -3.29 -0.95
CA PHE A 90 -7.32 -3.63 0.37
C PHE A 90 -8.07 -2.96 1.53
N ASN A 91 -9.28 -2.43 1.28
CA ASN A 91 -10.18 -1.92 2.33
C ASN A 91 -10.77 -3.03 3.24
N PHE A 92 -10.31 -4.27 3.05
CA PHE A 92 -10.49 -5.38 4.00
C PHE A 92 -9.40 -5.39 5.09
N GLY A 93 -8.36 -4.57 4.97
CA GLY A 93 -7.30 -4.44 5.95
C GLY A 93 -7.72 -3.68 7.22
N SER A 94 -7.14 -4.08 8.35
CA SER A 94 -7.44 -3.56 9.69
C SER A 94 -6.75 -2.23 9.99
N LEU A 95 -5.59 -2.02 9.36
CA LEU A 95 -4.67 -0.91 9.60
C LEU A 95 -4.05 -0.48 8.27
N VAL A 96 -4.05 0.82 8.00
CA VAL A 96 -3.33 1.43 6.88
C VAL A 96 -2.46 2.55 7.43
N ALA A 97 -1.15 2.51 7.20
CA ALA A 97 -0.27 3.65 7.45
C ALA A 97 0.19 4.26 6.12
N VAL A 98 0.07 5.57 6.01
CA VAL A 98 0.47 6.35 4.83
C VAL A 98 1.74 7.10 5.17
N ARG A 99 2.81 6.85 4.41
CA ARG A 99 4.09 7.54 4.55
C ARG A 99 4.28 8.47 3.35
N ASP A 100 4.64 9.73 3.61
CA ASP A 100 5.12 10.61 2.55
C ASP A 100 6.60 10.29 2.27
N SER A 101 6.88 9.83 1.05
CA SER A 101 8.22 9.37 0.67
C SER A 101 9.29 10.46 0.65
N GLN A 102 8.90 11.74 0.61
CA GLN A 102 9.83 12.87 0.54
C GLN A 102 10.22 13.37 1.92
N THR A 103 9.24 13.46 2.82
CA THR A 103 9.37 14.03 4.17
C THR A 103 9.55 12.97 5.24
N GLY A 104 9.22 11.71 4.95
CA GLY A 104 9.18 10.62 5.93
C GLY A 104 7.97 10.68 6.86
N ALA A 105 7.06 11.66 6.73
CA ALA A 105 5.93 11.81 7.63
C ALA A 105 4.95 10.63 7.51
N VAL A 106 4.64 9.98 8.63
CA VAL A 106 3.74 8.81 8.69
C VAL A 106 2.41 9.18 9.36
N LYS A 107 1.30 8.76 8.75
CA LYS A 107 -0.05 8.86 9.31
C LYS A 107 -0.68 7.48 9.37
N ILE A 108 -1.16 7.09 10.55
CA ILE A 108 -1.74 5.76 10.77
C ILE A 108 -3.26 5.87 10.87
N PHE A 109 -3.95 5.06 10.07
CA PHE A 109 -5.40 4.90 10.04
C PHE A 109 -5.74 3.49 10.51
N LYS A 110 -6.45 3.38 11.64
CA LYS A 110 -6.94 2.11 12.17
C LYS A 110 -8.45 2.07 12.03
N ARG A 111 -8.99 0.94 11.54
CA ARG A 111 -10.43 0.74 11.49
C ARG A 111 -10.89 0.24 12.87
N ASP A 112 -11.80 0.95 13.53
CA ASP A 112 -12.26 0.67 14.91
C ASP A 112 -12.90 -0.72 15.13
N LYS A 113 -13.11 -1.53 14.08
CA LYS A 113 -13.88 -2.78 14.13
C LYS A 113 -13.07 -4.08 14.01
N LEU A 114 -11.75 -4.07 14.20
CA LEU A 114 -10.97 -5.31 14.24
C LEU A 114 -10.30 -5.47 15.60
N LYS A 115 -10.74 -6.51 16.33
CA LYS A 115 -10.09 -6.99 17.55
C LYS A 115 -8.66 -7.37 17.18
N MET A 116 -7.69 -6.77 17.85
CA MET A 116 -6.32 -7.28 17.81
C MET A 116 -6.34 -8.66 18.47
N SER A 117 -6.12 -9.71 17.69
CA SER A 117 -5.70 -11.00 18.24
C SER A 117 -4.28 -10.82 18.79
N VAL A 118 -4.20 -10.47 20.06
CA VAL A 118 -2.98 -10.61 20.86
C VAL A 118 -2.80 -12.11 21.05
N ARG A 119 -1.78 -12.71 20.43
CA ARG A 119 -1.22 -13.97 20.92
C ARG A 119 -0.21 -13.64 22.01
#